data_AF-A0A7L1B908-F1
#
_entry.id   AF-A0A7L1B908-F1
#
_cell.length_a   1.000
_cell.length_b   1.000
_cell.length_c   1.000
_cell.angle_alpha   90.00
_cell.angle_beta   90.00
_cell.angle_gamma   90.00
#
_symmetry.space_group_name_H-M   'P 1'
#
loop_
_entity.id
_entity.type
_entity.pdbx_description
1 polymer ?
#
loop_
_entity_poly.entity_id
_entity_poly.type
_entity_poly.pdbx_seq_one_letter_code
_entity_poly.pdbx_strand_id
1 'polypeptide(L)' 'GGQSEEEASLNLNAINRCPLPRPWALTFSYGRALQASALKAWAGKKDNTKAAQEEYVKRA' A
#
# COMPACT_ATOMS: atom_id res chain seq x y z
N GLY A 1 -9.53 -2.18 8.64
CA GLY A 1 -8.99 -0.99 7.93
C GLY A 1 -8.73 0.09 8.95
N GLY A 2 -7.60 0.80 8.86
CA GLY A 2 -7.18 1.78 9.87
C GLY A 2 -5.71 1.69 10.29
N GLN A 3 -4.98 0.69 9.77
CA GLN A 3 -3.53 0.57 9.97
C GLN A 3 -2.77 1.54 9.07
N SER A 4 -1.59 1.93 9.51
CA SER A 4 -0.62 2.70 8.70
C SER A 4 -0.13 1.88 7.49
N GLU A 5 0.43 2.54 6.46
CA GLU A 5 0.92 1.84 5.25
C GLU A 5 1.99 0.79 5.58
N GLU A 6 2.89 1.09 6.51
CA GLU A 6 3.96 0.18 6.94
C GLU A 6 3.40 -0.99 7.75
N GLU A 7 2.50 -0.77 8.71
CA GLU A 7 1.88 -1.86 9.46
C GLU A 7 1.10 -2.80 8.56
N ALA A 8 0.34 -2.25 7.60
CA ALA A 8 -0.41 -3.05 6.65
C ALA A 8 0.53 -3.98 5.86
N SER A 9 1.64 -3.43 5.37
CA SER A 9 2.66 -4.17 4.60
C SER A 9 3.38 -5.23 5.44
N LEU A 10 3.77 -4.89 6.67
CA LEU A 10 4.44 -5.82 7.60
C LEU A 10 3.52 -6.96 8.02
N ASN A 11 2.27 -6.67 8.33
CA ASN A 11 1.28 -7.67 8.73
C ASN A 11 0.98 -8.64 7.60
N LEU A 12 0.81 -8.17 6.36
CA LEU A 12 0.63 -9.05 5.21
C LEU A 12 1.85 -9.92 4.95
N ASN A 13 3.07 -9.38 5.09
CA ASN A 13 4.30 -10.15 4.95
C ASN A 13 4.40 -11.25 6.03
N ALA A 14 4.08 -10.93 7.28
CA ALA A 14 4.07 -11.91 8.38
C ALA A 14 3.02 -13.01 8.15
N ILE A 15 1.82 -12.64 7.72
CA ILE A 15 0.76 -13.60 7.32
C ILE A 15 1.25 -14.47 6.17
N ASN A 16 1.96 -13.88 5.19
CA ASN A 16 2.49 -14.61 4.05
C ASN A 16 3.61 -15.62 4.41
N ARG A 17 4.38 -15.35 5.47
CA ARG A 17 5.46 -16.23 5.97
C ARG A 17 5.01 -17.30 6.96
N CYS A 18 3.74 -17.31 7.37
CA CYS A 18 3.22 -18.28 8.33
C CYS A 18 3.24 -19.70 7.73
N PRO A 19 3.83 -20.71 8.41
CA PRO A 19 3.95 -22.08 7.90
C PRO A 19 2.64 -22.89 7.98
N LEU A 20 1.49 -22.24 8.17
CA LEU A 20 0.18 -22.88 8.21
C LEU A 20 -0.35 -23.19 6.80
N PRO A 21 -1.12 -24.27 6.62
CA PRO A 21 -1.77 -24.59 5.36
C PRO A 21 -2.72 -23.47 4.94
N ARG A 22 -2.53 -22.94 3.73
CA ARG A 22 -3.34 -21.85 3.17
C ARG A 22 -3.83 -22.25 1.78
N PRO A 23 -5.04 -22.83 1.68
CA PRO A 23 -5.57 -23.35 0.42
C PRO A 23 -6.03 -22.25 -0.56
N TRP A 24 -6.06 -20.99 -0.14
CA TRP A 24 -6.43 -19.83 -0.95
C TRP A 24 -5.36 -18.75 -0.94
N ALA A 25 -5.24 -18.03 -2.05
CA ALA A 25 -4.28 -16.93 -2.21
C ALA A 25 -4.64 -15.76 -1.29
N LEU A 26 -3.67 -15.29 -0.51
CA LEU A 26 -3.79 -14.10 0.33
C LEU A 26 -3.15 -12.92 -0.41
N THR A 27 -4.00 -12.01 -0.87
CA THR A 27 -3.60 -10.76 -1.54
C THR A 27 -4.06 -9.54 -0.75
N PHE A 28 -3.52 -8.38 -1.06
CA PHE A 28 -3.91 -7.13 -0.42
C PHE A 28 -5.11 -6.48 -1.11
N SER A 29 -5.89 -5.73 -0.33
CA SER A 29 -6.90 -4.80 -0.83
C SER A 29 -6.81 -3.52 -0.01
N TYR A 30 -5.76 -2.73 -0.30
CA TYR A 30 -5.48 -1.48 0.40
C TYR A 30 -6.13 -0.30 -0.34
N GLY A 31 -7.15 0.30 0.27
CA GLY A 31 -7.71 1.57 -0.23
C GLY A 31 -6.84 2.76 0.20
N ARG A 32 -6.94 3.14 1.48
CA ARG A 32 -6.28 4.34 2.03
C ARG A 32 -4.75 4.20 2.11
N ALA A 33 -4.23 2.98 2.26
CA ALA A 33 -2.79 2.72 2.42
C ALA A 33 -1.99 2.65 1.11
N LEU A 34 -2.64 2.80 -0.04
CA LEU A 34 -1.98 2.95 -1.35
C LEU A 34 -2.02 4.40 -1.83
N GLN A 35 -3.06 5.13 -1.41
CA GLN A 35 -3.34 6.48 -1.89
C GLN A 35 -2.79 7.56 -0.96
N ALA A 36 -2.51 7.29 0.32
CA ALA A 36 -2.08 8.33 1.26
C ALA A 36 -0.75 8.97 0.86
N SER A 37 0.25 8.17 0.49
CA SER A 37 1.55 8.66 0.03
C SER A 37 1.46 9.43 -1.30
N ALA A 38 0.70 8.91 -2.27
CA ALA A 38 0.48 9.57 -3.57
C ALA A 38 -0.31 10.88 -3.43
N LEU A 39 -1.34 10.92 -2.56
CA LEU A 39 -2.14 12.12 -2.31
C LEU A 39 -1.31 13.22 -1.62
N LYS A 40 -0.42 12.83 -0.69
CA LYS A 40 0.50 13.74 -0.02
C LYS A 40 1.54 14.32 -0.98
N ALA A 41 2.08 13.50 -1.89
CA ALA A 41 3.00 13.96 -2.94
C ALA A 41 2.30 14.87 -3.96
N TRP A 42 1.05 14.56 -4.32
CA TRP A 42 0.25 15.36 -5.24
C TRP A 42 -0.08 16.75 -4.68
N ALA A 43 -0.43 16.85 -3.40
CA ALA A 43 -0.75 18.12 -2.71
C ALA A 43 -1.79 19.01 -3.44
N GLY A 44 -2.61 18.42 -4.33
CA GLY A 44 -3.58 19.14 -5.17
C GLY A 44 -2.97 19.98 -6.30
N LYS A 45 -1.66 19.88 -6.56
CA LYS A 45 -0.96 20.65 -7.61
C LYS A 45 -0.78 19.80 -8.86
N LYS A 46 -1.21 20.31 -10.02
CA LYS A 46 -1.04 19.63 -11.32
C LYS A 46 0.42 19.41 -11.71
N ASP A 47 1.34 20.22 -11.21
CA ASP A 47 2.77 20.05 -11.47
C ASP A 47 3.38 18.84 -10.75
N ASN A 48 2.75 18.38 -9.66
CA ASN A 48 3.24 17.27 -8.85
C ASN A 48 2.73 15.90 -9.33
N THR A 49 2.03 15.85 -10.47
CA THR A 49 1.38 14.61 -10.95
C THR A 49 2.40 13.49 -11.23
N LYS A 50 3.60 13.83 -11.72
CA LYS A 50 4.70 12.86 -11.91
C LYS A 50 5.21 12.29 -10.58
N ALA A 51 5.46 13.16 -9.59
CA ALA A 51 5.93 12.74 -8.27
C ALA A 51 4.88 11.86 -7.55
N ALA A 52 3.60 12.16 -7.73
CA ALA A 52 2.52 11.35 -7.20
C ALA A 52 2.43 9.96 -7.86
N GLN A 53 2.66 9.87 -9.18
CA GLN A 53 2.70 8.58 -9.89
C GLN A 53 3.89 7.72 -9.46
N GLU A 54 5.08 8.31 -9.28
CA GLU A 54 6.26 7.57 -8.82
C GLU A 54 6.03 6.97 -7.42
N GLU A 55 5.45 7.73 -6.49
CA GLU A 55 5.14 7.20 -5.16
C GLU A 55 4.00 6.19 -5.16
N TYR A 56 3.04 6.31 -6.07
CA TYR A 56 2.01 5.28 -6.26
C TYR A 56 2.61 3.95 -6.74
N VAL A 57 3.53 3.99 -7.72
CA VAL A 57 4.19 2.79 -8.26
C VAL A 57 5.06 2.09 -7.21
N LYS A 58 5.73 2.84 -6.33
CA LYS A 58 6.53 2.23 -5.24
C LYS A 58 5.68 1.48 -4.21
N ARG A 59 4.38 1.77 -4.12
CA ARG A 59 3.45 1.24 -3.12
C ARG A 59 2.53 0.15 -3.67
N ALA A 60 2.45 0.01 -5.00
CA ALA A 60 1.69 -1.02 -5.72
C ALA A 60 2.48 -2.32 -5.85
#